data_AF-A0AAW1NZX2-F1
#
_entry.id   AF-A0AAW1NZX2-F1
#
_cell.length_a   1.000
_cell.length_b   1.000
_cell.length_c   1.000
_cell.angle_alpha   90.00
_cell.angle_beta   90.00
_cell.angle_gamma   90.00
#
_symmetry.space_group_name_H-M   'P 1'
#
loop_
_entity.id
_entity.type
_entity.pdbx_description
1 polymer ?
#
loop_
_entity_poly.entity_id
_entity_poly.type
_entity_poly.pdbx_seq_one_letter_code
_entity_poly.pdbx_strand_id
1 'polypeptide(L)'
;MPSFENNHKSANIDYASMHLWPDNWNNPILPMSFDDTWISDHEAAATALGKPVVLSEFVIQCLNGNSSCQQASTRNPYFSDIYQQFGNSLSTGGVLRGAALWLVSPNQPGDGNQVETYDIQVPSSTFTGPITAAGQFVATKNQLCLAPNAPALAPGL
;
A
#
# COMPACT_ATOMS: atom_id res chain seq x y z
N MET A 1 -5.65 17.76 9.69
CA MET A 1 -6.52 17.66 8.49
C MET A 1 -8.01 17.70 8.89
N PRO A 2 -8.66 18.87 9.01
CA PRO A 2 -9.95 18.99 9.72
C PRO A 2 -11.10 18.16 9.14
N SER A 3 -11.23 18.05 7.81
CA SER A 3 -12.29 17.23 7.19
C SER A 3 -12.08 15.73 7.47
N PHE A 4 -10.85 15.25 7.29
CA PHE A 4 -10.46 13.88 7.58
C PHE A 4 -10.70 13.53 9.06
N GLU A 5 -10.27 14.40 9.98
CA GLU A 5 -10.49 14.19 11.42
C GLU A 5 -11.98 14.15 11.77
N ASN A 6 -12.78 15.06 11.21
CA ASN A 6 -14.22 15.08 11.47
C ASN A 6 -14.93 13.83 10.97
N ASN A 7 -14.51 13.26 9.84
CA ASN A 7 -15.07 12.02 9.31
C ASN A 7 -14.72 10.82 10.19
N HIS A 8 -13.54 10.83 10.81
CA HIS A 8 -13.02 9.68 11.57
C HIS A 8 -13.14 9.83 13.09
N LYS A 9 -13.58 10.96 13.65
CA LYS A 9 -13.66 11.15 15.12
C LYS A 9 -14.75 10.36 15.84
N SER A 10 -15.74 9.84 15.11
CA SER A 10 -16.83 9.05 15.70
C SER A 10 -16.28 7.87 16.50
N ALA A 11 -16.85 7.59 17.68
CA ALA A 11 -16.47 6.42 18.48
C ALA A 11 -16.80 5.09 17.80
N ASN A 12 -17.65 5.10 16.76
CA ASN A 12 -18.04 3.91 15.98
C ASN A 12 -17.12 3.65 14.77
N ILE A 13 -16.03 4.40 14.63
CA ILE A 13 -15.03 4.23 13.57
C ILE A 13 -13.72 3.83 14.24
N ASP A 14 -13.25 2.60 14.03
CA ASP A 14 -12.11 2.07 14.79
C ASP A 14 -10.74 2.49 14.24
N TYR A 15 -10.68 2.82 12.95
CA TYR A 15 -9.47 3.24 12.26
C TYR A 15 -9.79 4.23 11.15
N ALA A 16 -8.77 4.98 10.71
CA ALA A 16 -8.87 5.88 9.58
C ALA A 16 -8.32 5.24 8.30
N SER A 17 -8.79 5.68 7.14
CA SER A 17 -8.33 5.16 5.86
C SER A 17 -7.95 6.26 4.88
N MET A 18 -6.87 6.06 4.15
CA MET A 18 -6.42 6.95 3.07
C MET A 18 -6.13 6.17 1.81
N HIS A 19 -6.36 6.79 0.66
CA HIS A 19 -5.94 6.27 -0.65
C HIS A 19 -4.75 7.13 -1.12
N LEU A 20 -3.98 6.66 -2.10
CA LEU A 20 -2.89 7.42 -2.72
C LEU A 20 -2.74 7.08 -4.22
N TRP A 21 -3.12 8.02 -5.09
CA TRP A 21 -3.09 7.85 -6.55
C TRP A 21 -2.47 9.10 -7.23
N PRO A 22 -1.15 9.33 -7.09
CA PRO A 22 -0.50 10.60 -7.41
C PRO A 22 -0.54 11.00 -8.89
N ASP A 23 -0.75 10.03 -9.77
CA ASP A 23 -0.86 10.21 -11.21
C ASP A 23 -2.29 10.36 -11.73
N ASN A 24 -3.28 10.03 -10.90
CA ASN A 24 -4.70 10.25 -11.18
C ASN A 24 -5.18 11.61 -10.64
N TRP A 25 -4.66 12.04 -9.49
CA TRP A 25 -5.16 13.23 -8.81
C TRP A 25 -4.73 14.55 -9.45
N ASN A 26 -3.68 14.54 -10.27
CA ASN A 26 -3.18 15.75 -10.92
C ASN A 26 -2.49 15.45 -12.26
N ASN A 27 -2.44 16.47 -13.12
CA ASN A 27 -1.62 16.46 -14.33
C ASN A 27 -0.84 17.79 -14.38
N PRO A 28 0.50 17.80 -14.21
CA PRO A 28 1.41 16.64 -14.21
C PRO A 28 1.31 15.78 -12.93
N ILE A 29 1.83 14.54 -13.03
CA ILE A 29 1.91 13.55 -11.94
C ILE A 29 2.60 14.18 -10.72
N LEU A 30 2.04 13.93 -9.54
CA LEU A 30 2.63 14.40 -8.28
C LEU A 30 3.95 13.66 -7.99
N PRO A 31 4.99 14.37 -7.50
CA PRO A 31 6.27 13.75 -7.18
C PRO A 31 6.17 12.91 -5.89
N MET A 32 7.10 11.97 -5.68
CA MET A 32 7.13 11.14 -4.46
C MET A 32 7.18 11.95 -3.15
N SER A 33 7.75 13.17 -3.15
CA SER A 33 7.72 14.05 -1.97
C SER A 33 6.30 14.47 -1.56
N PHE A 34 5.35 14.47 -2.50
CA PHE A 34 3.94 14.66 -2.20
C PHE A 34 3.39 13.45 -1.44
N ASP A 35 3.75 12.23 -1.84
CA ASP A 35 3.34 10.99 -1.20
C ASP A 35 3.80 10.96 0.27
N ASP A 36 5.06 11.34 0.53
CA ASP A 36 5.63 11.48 1.88
C ASP A 36 4.82 12.45 2.75
N THR A 37 4.47 13.61 2.18
CA THR A 37 3.70 14.65 2.87
C THR A 37 2.27 14.15 3.13
N TRP A 38 1.66 13.51 2.14
CA TRP A 38 0.32 12.96 2.24
C TRP A 38 0.23 11.90 3.35
N ILE A 39 1.15 10.94 3.38
CA ILE A 39 1.18 9.88 4.40
C ILE A 39 1.41 10.49 5.79
N SER A 40 2.39 11.38 5.93
CA SER A 40 2.71 11.97 7.23
C SER A 40 1.59 12.87 7.78
N ASP A 41 0.90 13.64 6.94
CA ASP A 41 -0.26 14.44 7.36
C ASP A 41 -1.42 13.55 7.86
N HIS A 42 -1.65 12.40 7.21
CA HIS A 42 -2.66 11.44 7.63
C HIS A 42 -2.26 10.70 8.92
N GLU A 43 -0.98 10.32 9.07
CA GLU A 43 -0.47 9.78 10.32
C GLU A 43 -0.60 10.78 11.47
N ALA A 44 -0.31 12.05 11.25
CA ALA A 44 -0.47 13.11 12.26
C ALA A 44 -1.95 13.27 12.67
N ALA A 45 -2.86 13.29 11.70
CA ALA A 45 -4.30 13.37 11.95
C ALA A 45 -4.81 12.12 12.70
N ALA A 46 -4.40 10.92 12.31
CA ALA A 46 -4.77 9.68 12.97
C ALA A 46 -4.20 9.57 14.39
N THR A 47 -2.98 10.06 14.60
CA THR A 47 -2.36 10.18 15.93
C THR A 47 -3.18 11.10 16.84
N ALA A 48 -3.63 12.26 16.33
CA ALA A 48 -4.47 13.18 17.09
C ALA A 48 -5.84 12.57 17.46
N LEU A 49 -6.36 11.66 16.64
CA LEU A 49 -7.57 10.89 16.92
C LEU A 49 -7.35 9.71 17.88
N GLY A 50 -6.09 9.33 18.16
CA GLY A 50 -5.76 8.12 18.90
C GLY A 50 -6.14 6.84 18.14
N LYS A 51 -6.15 6.87 16.80
CA LYS A 51 -6.61 5.77 15.95
C LYS A 51 -5.52 5.29 14.99
N PRO A 52 -5.49 4.00 14.65
CA PRO A 52 -4.73 3.51 13.50
C PRO A 52 -5.18 4.18 12.20
N VAL A 53 -4.28 4.26 11.22
CA VAL A 53 -4.58 4.59 9.83
C VAL A 53 -4.12 3.48 8.91
N VAL A 54 -4.89 3.24 7.84
CA VAL A 54 -4.58 2.26 6.79
C VAL A 54 -4.48 3.00 5.46
N LEU A 55 -3.40 2.76 4.72
CA LEU A 55 -3.31 3.11 3.31
C LEU A 55 -4.08 2.05 2.53
N SER A 56 -5.38 2.24 2.35
CA SER A 56 -6.32 1.22 1.86
C SER A 56 -6.26 1.00 0.36
N GLU A 57 -5.76 1.99 -0.38
CA GLU A 57 -5.39 1.84 -1.78
C GLU A 57 -4.15 2.70 -2.07
N PHE A 58 -3.17 2.13 -2.75
CA PHE A 58 -2.11 2.92 -3.35
C PHE A 58 -1.60 2.25 -4.62
N VAL A 59 -1.27 3.07 -5.61
CA VAL A 59 -0.77 2.61 -6.91
C VAL A 59 -0.19 3.79 -7.70
N ILE A 60 0.71 3.47 -8.63
CA ILE A 60 1.09 4.34 -9.74
C ILE A 60 0.94 3.57 -11.06
N GLN A 61 0.39 4.24 -12.07
CA GLN A 61 0.26 3.72 -13.43
C GLN A 61 1.63 3.33 -13.95
N CYS A 62 1.61 2.31 -14.79
CA CYS A 62 2.67 2.19 -15.76
C CYS A 62 2.29 2.89 -17.06
N LEU A 63 2.77 4.12 -17.21
CA LEU A 63 2.60 4.89 -18.43
C LEU A 63 3.44 4.27 -19.54
N ASN A 64 2.74 3.62 -20.48
CA ASN A 64 3.11 3.21 -21.84
C ASN A 64 2.52 1.82 -22.06
N GLY A 65 1.27 1.76 -22.57
CA GLY A 65 0.51 0.53 -22.87
C GLY A 65 1.12 -0.40 -23.92
N ASN A 66 2.44 -0.48 -24.04
CA ASN A 66 3.15 -1.58 -24.67
C ASN A 66 3.91 -2.38 -23.58
N SER A 67 4.14 -3.65 -23.87
CA SER A 67 4.68 -4.71 -23.01
C SER A 67 6.00 -4.44 -22.25
N SER A 68 6.60 -3.26 -22.34
CA SER A 68 7.71 -2.84 -21.49
C SER A 68 7.30 -1.65 -20.62
N CYS A 69 6.33 -1.88 -19.74
CA CYS A 69 6.34 -1.14 -18.49
C CYS A 69 7.76 -1.25 -17.91
N GLN A 70 8.46 -0.13 -17.68
CA GLN A 70 9.68 -0.19 -16.88
C GLN A 70 9.28 -0.35 -15.41
N GLN A 71 8.61 -1.47 -15.08
CA GLN A 71 8.18 -1.85 -13.72
C GLN A 71 9.34 -1.63 -12.75
N ALA A 72 10.55 -2.00 -13.17
CA ALA A 72 11.78 -1.83 -12.40
C ALA A 72 12.19 -0.38 -12.14
N SER A 73 11.93 0.58 -13.03
CA SER A 73 12.39 1.98 -12.87
C SER A 73 11.33 2.92 -12.29
N THR A 74 10.04 2.60 -12.44
CA THR A 74 8.95 3.45 -11.91
C THR A 74 8.23 2.79 -10.75
N ARG A 75 7.65 1.59 -10.94
CA ARG A 75 6.85 0.95 -9.89
C ARG A 75 7.70 0.41 -8.75
N ASN A 76 8.82 -0.23 -9.03
CA ASN A 76 9.62 -0.83 -7.96
C ASN A 76 10.12 0.22 -6.95
N PRO A 77 10.68 1.37 -7.36
CA PRO A 77 11.02 2.43 -6.42
C PRO A 77 9.81 2.97 -5.66
N TYR A 78 8.69 3.24 -6.35
CA TYR A 78 7.46 3.71 -5.71
C TYR A 78 6.94 2.75 -4.64
N PHE A 79 6.77 1.47 -4.97
CA PHE A 79 6.31 0.47 -3.99
C PHE A 79 7.33 0.26 -2.87
N SER A 80 8.63 0.31 -3.17
CA SER A 80 9.68 0.17 -2.15
C SER A 80 9.64 1.31 -1.14
N ASP A 81 9.41 2.54 -1.61
CA ASP A 81 9.32 3.73 -0.77
C ASP A 81 8.09 3.67 0.15
N ILE A 82 6.90 3.42 -0.41
CA ILE A 82 5.66 3.29 0.38
C ILE A 82 5.79 2.18 1.43
N TYR A 83 6.34 1.02 1.05
CA TYR A 83 6.54 -0.08 2.00
C TYR A 83 7.65 0.19 3.01
N GLN A 84 8.65 1.01 2.68
CA GLN A 84 9.65 1.47 3.64
C GLN A 84 9.00 2.38 4.69
N GLN A 85 8.17 3.34 4.28
CA GLN A 85 7.41 4.21 5.20
C GLN A 85 6.51 3.38 6.13
N PHE A 86 5.74 2.45 5.55
CA PHE A 86 4.93 1.51 6.32
C PHE A 86 5.76 0.66 7.29
N GLY A 87 6.86 0.08 6.82
CA GLY A 87 7.74 -0.75 7.63
C GLY A 87 8.40 0.02 8.79
N ASN A 88 8.72 1.29 8.56
CA ASN A 88 9.21 2.20 9.59
C ASN A 88 8.14 2.44 10.65
N SER A 89 6.90 2.78 10.24
CA SER A 89 5.78 3.00 11.17
C SER A 89 5.50 1.74 12.02
N LEU A 90 5.50 0.54 11.40
CA LEU A 90 5.36 -0.71 12.16
C LEU A 90 6.52 -0.95 13.15
N SER A 91 7.75 -0.61 12.78
CA SER A 91 8.92 -0.85 13.63
C SER A 91 9.03 0.12 14.80
N THR A 92 8.47 1.32 14.68
CA THR A 92 8.48 2.34 15.74
C THR A 92 7.20 2.36 16.58
N GLY A 93 6.21 1.50 16.26
CA GLY A 93 4.91 1.49 16.92
C GLY A 93 3.99 2.64 16.47
N GLY A 94 4.25 3.23 15.30
CA GLY A 94 3.45 4.28 14.69
C GLY A 94 2.03 3.84 14.29
N VAL A 95 1.25 4.82 13.82
CA VAL A 95 -0.20 4.67 13.59
C VAL A 95 -0.54 4.13 12.21
N LEU A 96 0.37 4.13 11.23
CA LEU A 96 0.14 3.45 9.96
C LEU A 96 0.23 1.92 10.16
N ARG A 97 -0.93 1.28 10.24
CA ARG A 97 -1.08 -0.14 10.61
C ARG A 97 -1.44 -1.07 9.45
N GLY A 98 -1.61 -0.54 8.25
CA GLY A 98 -1.84 -1.35 7.05
C GLY A 98 -1.57 -0.60 5.77
N ALA A 99 -1.19 -1.34 4.72
CA ALA A 99 -1.00 -0.84 3.36
C ALA A 99 -1.51 -1.89 2.36
N ALA A 100 -2.55 -1.55 1.61
CA ALA A 100 -3.19 -2.40 0.61
C ALA A 100 -3.06 -1.76 -0.77
N LEU A 101 -2.47 -2.50 -1.71
CA LEU A 101 -2.22 -2.05 -3.07
C LEU A 101 -3.47 -2.21 -3.95
N TRP A 102 -3.57 -1.39 -5.00
CA TRP A 102 -4.60 -1.51 -6.04
C TRP A 102 -3.97 -1.81 -7.40
N LEU A 103 -4.24 -2.90 -8.10
CA LEU A 103 -4.79 -4.16 -7.62
C LEU A 103 -3.94 -5.32 -8.16
N VAL A 104 -3.97 -6.47 -7.48
CA VAL A 104 -3.28 -7.68 -7.96
C VAL A 104 -4.15 -8.39 -8.97
N SER A 105 -3.64 -8.59 -10.18
CA SER A 105 -4.30 -9.41 -11.20
C SER A 105 -3.52 -10.73 -11.40
N PRO A 106 -4.13 -11.90 -11.14
CA PRO A 106 -3.41 -13.16 -11.14
C PRO A 106 -2.98 -13.61 -12.54
N ASN A 107 -3.77 -13.39 -13.61
CA ASN A 107 -3.47 -13.82 -14.99
C ASN A 107 -4.41 -13.18 -16.04
N GLN A 108 -4.10 -12.00 -16.61
CA GLN A 108 -4.94 -11.19 -17.53
C GLN A 108 -5.93 -10.27 -16.79
N PRO A 109 -6.27 -9.08 -17.35
CA PRO A 109 -6.68 -7.92 -16.58
C PRO A 109 -7.87 -8.15 -15.66
N GLY A 110 -7.70 -7.69 -14.43
CA GLY A 110 -8.63 -7.86 -13.34
C GLY A 110 -9.83 -6.92 -13.42
N ASP A 111 -10.58 -6.97 -14.52
CA ASP A 111 -11.94 -6.38 -14.64
C ASP A 111 -12.70 -6.86 -15.90
N GLY A 112 -12.08 -7.69 -16.72
CA GLY A 112 -12.73 -8.30 -17.87
C GLY A 112 -12.86 -7.42 -19.11
N ASN A 113 -12.07 -6.33 -19.30
CA ASN A 113 -11.82 -5.86 -20.68
C ASN A 113 -10.65 -4.90 -20.98
N GLN A 114 -9.76 -4.48 -20.08
CA GLN A 114 -8.53 -3.75 -20.49
C GLN A 114 -7.36 -4.06 -19.56
N VAL A 115 -6.13 -4.18 -20.10
CA VAL A 115 -4.91 -4.15 -19.26
C VAL A 115 -4.88 -2.78 -18.60
N GLU A 116 -5.52 -2.67 -17.44
CA GLU A 116 -5.55 -1.48 -16.61
C GLU A 116 -4.11 -1.07 -16.36
N THR A 117 -3.78 0.19 -16.60
CA THR A 117 -2.42 0.72 -16.40
C THR A 117 -1.99 0.64 -14.93
N TYR A 118 -2.89 0.27 -14.02
CA TYR A 118 -2.70 0.06 -12.60
C TYR A 118 -2.49 -1.41 -12.19
N ASP A 119 -2.85 -2.39 -13.02
CA ASP A 119 -2.79 -3.81 -12.65
C ASP A 119 -1.37 -4.27 -12.32
N ILE A 120 -1.23 -5.00 -11.21
CA ILE A 120 0.01 -5.65 -10.79
C ILE A 120 -0.12 -7.15 -11.03
N GLN A 121 0.58 -7.63 -12.05
CA GLN A 121 0.62 -9.05 -12.36
C GLN A 121 1.47 -9.80 -11.33
N VAL A 122 1.03 -10.99 -10.91
CA VAL A 122 1.79 -11.83 -9.96
C VAL A 122 3.23 -12.13 -10.43
N PRO A 123 3.50 -12.38 -11.73
CA PRO A 123 4.88 -12.56 -12.22
C PRO A 123 5.70 -11.26 -12.35
N SER A 124 5.12 -10.08 -12.09
CA SER A 124 5.80 -8.80 -12.25
C SER A 124 6.93 -8.62 -11.24
N SER A 125 7.98 -7.87 -11.62
CA SER A 125 9.07 -7.56 -10.69
C SER A 125 8.62 -6.72 -9.49
N THR A 126 7.52 -5.98 -9.64
CA THR A 126 6.87 -5.25 -8.54
C THR A 126 6.25 -6.21 -7.53
N PHE A 127 5.56 -7.25 -7.99
CA PHE A 127 4.95 -8.26 -7.12
C PHE A 127 6.02 -9.13 -6.44
N THR A 128 6.92 -9.72 -7.23
CA THR A 128 7.94 -10.64 -6.70
C THR A 128 9.05 -9.92 -5.91
N GLY A 129 9.18 -8.60 -6.08
CA GLY A 129 10.15 -7.76 -5.38
C GLY A 129 9.54 -7.06 -4.16
N PRO A 130 9.26 -5.75 -4.24
CA PRO A 130 8.86 -4.94 -3.07
C PRO A 130 7.60 -5.45 -2.37
N ILE A 131 6.59 -5.93 -3.10
CA ILE A 131 5.34 -6.44 -2.47
C ILE A 131 5.62 -7.72 -1.67
N THR A 132 6.34 -8.67 -2.25
CA THR A 132 6.72 -9.92 -1.54
C THR A 132 7.58 -9.61 -0.32
N ALA A 133 8.56 -8.71 -0.43
CA ALA A 133 9.42 -8.30 0.67
C ALA A 133 8.61 -7.65 1.82
N ALA A 134 7.66 -6.78 1.49
CA ALA A 134 6.79 -6.16 2.48
C ALA A 134 5.89 -7.20 3.19
N GLY A 135 5.31 -8.15 2.45
CA GLY A 135 4.52 -9.24 3.02
C GLY A 135 5.33 -10.10 3.99
N GLN A 136 6.56 -10.47 3.62
CA GLN A 136 7.49 -11.20 4.50
C GLN A 136 7.82 -10.40 5.76
N PHE A 137 8.09 -9.10 5.63
CA PHE A 137 8.36 -8.22 6.77
C PHE A 137 7.15 -8.17 7.72
N VAL A 138 5.94 -7.94 7.21
CA VAL A 138 4.72 -7.91 8.02
C VAL A 138 4.49 -9.24 8.76
N ALA A 139 4.77 -10.38 8.11
CA ALA A 139 4.67 -11.69 8.75
C ALA A 139 5.58 -11.81 9.99
N THR A 140 6.73 -11.13 10.02
CA THR A 140 7.60 -11.07 11.21
C THR A 140 7.02 -10.23 12.35
N LYS A 141 6.19 -9.22 12.03
CA LYS A 141 5.57 -8.33 13.02
C LYS A 141 4.30 -8.92 13.62
N ASN A 142 3.60 -9.78 12.87
CA ASN A 142 2.33 -10.40 13.27
C ASN A 142 2.49 -11.68 14.10
N GLN A 143 3.71 -12.03 14.54
CA GLN A 143 3.97 -13.23 15.37
C GLN A 143 3.36 -13.19 16.79
N LEU A 144 2.44 -12.25 17.06
CA LEU A 144 1.57 -12.27 18.24
C LEU A 144 0.32 -13.16 18.07
N CYS A 145 0.03 -13.70 16.88
CA CYS A 145 -1.16 -14.55 16.63
C CYS A 145 -0.90 -15.94 16.05
N LEU A 146 0.36 -16.41 15.99
CA LEU A 146 0.63 -17.83 15.74
C LEU A 146 0.93 -18.47 17.09
N ALA A 147 -0.11 -19.04 17.72
CA ALA A 147 0.10 -19.99 18.79
C ALA A 147 1.12 -21.05 18.33
N PRO A 148 1.94 -21.63 19.22
CA PRO A 148 2.99 -22.61 18.87
C PRO A 148 2.54 -23.82 18.03
N ASN A 149 1.23 -24.00 17.85
CA ASN A 149 0.59 -25.11 17.16
C ASN A 149 -0.16 -24.71 15.87
N ALA A 150 0.08 -23.53 15.31
CA ALA A 150 -0.50 -23.18 14.01
C ALA A 150 0.05 -24.15 12.93
N PRO A 151 -0.81 -24.85 12.17
CA PRO A 151 -0.34 -25.77 11.14
C PRO A 151 0.50 -25.01 10.11
N ALA A 152 1.61 -25.61 9.67
CA ALA A 152 2.46 -25.04 8.63
C ALA A 152 1.61 -24.73 7.39
N LEU A 153 1.78 -23.53 6.83
CA LEU A 153 1.19 -23.20 5.54
C LEU A 153 1.69 -24.22 4.52
N ALA A 154 0.75 -24.89 3.84
CA ALA A 154 1.07 -25.93 2.88
C ALA A 154 1.98 -25.37 1.77
N PRO A 155 3.02 -26.10 1.35
CA PRO A 155 3.89 -25.65 0.28
C PRO A 155 3.11 -25.72 -1.04
N GLY A 156 2.82 -24.56 -1.65
CA GLY A 156 2.16 -24.52 -2.95
C GLY A 156 1.29 -23.30 -3.26
N LEU A 157 1.58 -22.13 -2.69
CA LEU A 157 1.16 -20.84 -3.24
C LEU A 157 2.39 -20.05 -3.66
#